data_AF-A0A1Q6RVR2-F1
#
_entry.id   AF-A0A1Q6RVR2-F1
#
_cell.length_a   1.000
_cell.length_b   1.000
_cell.length_c   1.000
_cell.angle_alpha   90.00
_cell.angle_beta   90.00
_cell.angle_gamma   90.00
#
_symmetry.space_group_name_H-M   'P 1'
#
loop_
_entity.id
_entity.type
_entity.pdbx_description
1 polymer ?
#
loop_
_entity_poly.entity_id
_entity_poly.type
_entity_poly.pdbx_seq_one_letter_code
_entity_poly.pdbx_strand_id
1 'polypeptide(L)'
;MSELRLCKEDFLQYRTLEVQEKYYKKQLSELRDKYLIVDTVQDYRTGQARTVKIEDIQQTAYQREKALIEAIILEITQKRWVIRRTIDMAALDRDVEKSMQIVVALVVIGGERYEDAGYKAGMVKSCAFRYLNRFFTLSAVQKIFDQAVADSKNNLRGLTA
;
A
#
# COMPACT_ATOMS: atom_id res chain seq x y z
N MET A 1 5.54 -7.58 8.12
CA MET A 1 5.25 -6.17 8.44
C MET A 1 4.05 -6.12 9.39
N SER A 2 3.90 -5.05 10.18
CA SER A 2 2.85 -4.94 11.20
C SER A 2 1.44 -4.82 10.60
N GLU A 3 0.44 -5.31 11.35
CA GLU A 3 -0.98 -5.20 11.03
C GLU A 3 -1.41 -3.72 11.01
N LEU A 4 -2.25 -3.35 10.04
CA LEU A 4 -2.80 -2.00 9.93
C LEU A 4 -3.82 -1.79 11.05
N ARG A 5 -3.68 -0.72 11.83
CA ARG A 5 -4.62 -0.37 12.91
C ARG A 5 -5.41 0.88 12.54
N LEU A 6 -6.59 1.04 13.14
CA LEU A 6 -7.34 2.29 13.08
C LEU A 6 -6.69 3.34 14.00
N CYS A 7 -5.55 3.87 13.57
CA CYS A 7 -4.91 4.98 14.24
C CYS A 7 -4.37 6.00 13.25
N LYS A 8 -4.13 7.20 13.75
CA LYS A 8 -3.67 8.33 12.96
C LYS A 8 -2.34 8.04 12.28
N GLU A 9 -1.41 7.43 13.00
CA GLU A 9 -0.05 7.15 12.54
C GLU A 9 -0.06 6.21 11.33
N ASP A 10 -0.87 5.15 11.40
CA ASP A 10 -0.98 4.16 10.33
C ASP A 10 -1.69 4.76 9.10
N PHE A 11 -2.70 5.61 9.30
CA PHE A 11 -3.38 6.28 8.19
C PHE A 11 -2.49 7.32 7.51
N LEU A 12 -1.71 8.09 8.27
CA LEU A 12 -0.78 9.08 7.72
C LEU A 12 0.35 8.45 6.87
N GLN A 13 0.59 7.14 6.97
CA GLN A 13 1.52 6.43 6.10
C GLN A 13 0.98 6.24 4.66
N TYR A 14 -0.27 6.57 4.37
CA TYR A 14 -0.90 6.33 3.05
C TYR A 14 -0.05 6.81 1.86
N ARG A 15 0.57 7.99 1.95
CA ARG A 15 1.42 8.55 0.89
C ARG A 15 2.78 7.88 0.82
N THR A 16 3.36 7.52 1.96
CA THR A 16 4.58 6.71 2.02
C THR A 16 4.37 5.36 1.34
N LEU A 17 3.24 4.71 1.63
CA LEU A 17 2.83 3.46 1.00
C LEU A 17 2.68 3.62 -0.51
N GLU A 18 2.13 4.74 -1.00
CA GLU A 18 2.05 5.00 -2.45
C GLU A 18 3.42 5.11 -3.12
N VAL A 19 4.38 5.76 -2.46
CA VAL A 19 5.76 5.87 -2.97
C VAL A 19 6.43 4.50 -2.97
N GLN A 20 6.27 3.73 -1.89
CA GLN A 20 6.79 2.36 -1.80
C GLN A 20 6.19 1.45 -2.87
N GLU A 21 4.88 1.53 -3.12
CA GLU A 21 4.23 0.76 -4.18
C GLU A 21 4.84 1.05 -5.56
N LYS A 22 5.07 2.33 -5.88
CA LYS A 22 5.72 2.74 -7.14
C LYS A 22 7.15 2.21 -7.23
N TYR A 23 7.89 2.27 -6.13
CA TYR A 23 9.24 1.73 -6.04
C TYR A 23 9.29 0.22 -6.31
N TYR A 24 8.46 -0.57 -5.61
CA TYR A 24 8.45 -2.03 -5.78
C TYR A 24 7.91 -2.46 -7.15
N LYS A 25 6.93 -1.74 -7.72
CA LYS A 25 6.48 -1.98 -9.10
C LYS A 25 7.60 -1.75 -10.12
N LYS A 26 8.41 -0.71 -9.91
CA LYS A 26 9.60 -0.45 -10.73
C LYS A 26 10.64 -1.58 -10.57
N GLN A 27 10.94 -2.00 -9.34
CA GLN A 27 11.83 -3.14 -9.10
C GLN A 27 11.33 -4.42 -9.77
N LEU A 28 10.02 -4.69 -9.73
CA LEU A 28 9.43 -5.86 -10.40
C LEU A 28 9.63 -5.80 -11.93
N SER A 29 9.48 -4.62 -12.54
CA SER A 29 9.71 -4.45 -13.98
C SER A 29 11.18 -4.62 -14.38
N GLU A 30 12.11 -4.13 -13.54
CA GLU A 30 13.55 -4.22 -13.76
C GLU A 30 14.12 -5.61 -13.40
N LEU A 31 13.35 -6.42 -12.66
CA LEU A 31 13.75 -7.76 -12.22
C LEU A 31 14.05 -8.67 -13.40
N ARG A 32 13.26 -8.58 -14.48
CA ARG A 32 13.51 -9.41 -15.67
C ARG A 32 14.87 -9.10 -16.28
N ASP A 33 15.21 -7.82 -16.42
CA ASP A 33 16.46 -7.38 -17.02
C ASP A 33 17.66 -7.78 -16.16
N LYS A 34 17.54 -7.67 -14.83
CA LYS A 34 18.57 -8.10 -13.87
C LYS A 34 19.01 -9.56 -14.06
N TYR A 35 18.07 -10.45 -14.33
CA TYR A 35 18.34 -11.88 -14.54
C TYR A 35 18.58 -12.24 -16.01
N LEU A 36 18.30 -11.34 -16.96
CA LEU A 36 18.63 -11.51 -18.38
C LEU A 36 20.11 -11.19 -18.69
N ILE A 37 20.79 -10.41 -17.85
CA ILE A 37 22.14 -9.84 -18.10
C ILE A 37 23.30 -10.83 -17.84
N VAL A 38 23.05 -12.06 -17.37
CA VAL A 38 24.17 -12.96 -17.05
C VAL A 38 24.70 -13.63 -18.32
N ASP A 39 25.84 -13.10 -18.79
CA ASP A 39 26.68 -13.66 -19.84
C ASP A 39 26.80 -15.18 -19.74
N THR A 40 26.65 -15.84 -20.89
CA THR A 40 27.02 -17.24 -21.06
C THR A 40 28.48 -17.44 -20.69
N VAL A 41 28.75 -17.85 -19.45
CA VAL A 41 30.09 -18.30 -19.04
C VAL A 41 30.29 -19.69 -19.67
N GLN A 42 30.87 -19.72 -20.87
CA GLN A 42 31.36 -20.97 -21.45
C GLN A 42 32.61 -21.40 -20.69
N ASP A 43 32.47 -22.41 -19.84
CA ASP A 43 33.60 -23.03 -19.14
C ASP A 43 34.31 -24.02 -20.09
N TYR A 44 35.34 -23.54 -20.80
CA TYR A 44 36.09 -24.34 -21.78
C TYR A 44 37.03 -25.38 -21.14
N ARG A 45 37.13 -25.46 -19.81
CA ARG A 45 38.13 -26.30 -19.14
C ARG A 45 37.74 -27.77 -19.00
N THR A 46 36.48 -28.14 -19.18
CA THR A 46 36.01 -29.51 -18.87
C THR A 46 35.31 -30.26 -20.00
N GLY A 47 35.19 -29.68 -21.21
CA GLY A 47 34.65 -30.40 -22.38
C GLY A 47 33.21 -30.90 -22.26
N GLN A 48 32.50 -30.57 -21.18
CA GLN A 48 31.09 -30.87 -20.97
C GLN A 48 30.33 -29.57 -20.74
N ALA A 49 29.36 -29.28 -21.60
CA ALA A 49 28.46 -28.14 -21.48
C ALA A 49 27.64 -28.24 -20.19
N ARG A 50 28.13 -27.65 -19.09
CA ARG A 50 27.41 -27.50 -17.82
C ARG A 50 26.51 -26.25 -17.81
N THR A 51 25.85 -25.95 -18.92
CA THR A 51 24.97 -24.78 -19.05
C THR A 51 23.63 -24.94 -18.31
N VAL A 52 23.15 -26.17 -18.12
CA VAL A 52 21.78 -26.42 -17.62
C VAL A 52 21.62 -26.16 -16.11
N LYS A 53 22.67 -26.33 -15.28
CA LYS A 53 22.53 -26.17 -13.81
C LYS A 53 22.54 -24.72 -13.32
N ILE A 54 23.17 -23.81 -14.05
CA ILE A 54 23.25 -22.39 -13.67
C ILE A 54 21.93 -21.68 -14.01
N GLU A 55 21.35 -22.03 -15.16
CA GLU A 55 20.07 -21.49 -15.63
C GLU A 55 18.90 -21.86 -14.68
N ASP A 56 18.80 -23.13 -14.27
CA ASP A 56 17.77 -23.57 -13.30
C ASP A 56 17.89 -22.87 -11.93
N ILE A 57 19.12 -22.67 -11.44
CA ILE A 57 19.38 -21.97 -10.18
C ILE A 57 18.98 -20.49 -10.29
N GLN A 58 19.28 -19.86 -11.42
CA GLN A 58 18.91 -18.46 -11.69
C GLN A 58 17.41 -18.27 -11.89
N GLN A 59 16.74 -19.19 -12.59
CA GLN A 59 15.29 -19.17 -12.76
C GLN A 59 14.59 -19.35 -11.41
N THR A 60 15.10 -20.23 -10.55
CA THR A 60 14.60 -20.41 -9.19
C THR A 60 14.80 -19.14 -8.33
N ALA A 61 15.96 -18.48 -8.45
CA ALA A 61 16.24 -17.22 -7.75
C ALA A 61 15.33 -16.09 -8.23
N TYR A 62 15.12 -15.96 -9.54
CA TYR A 62 14.20 -15.01 -10.16
C TYR A 62 12.77 -15.20 -9.64
N GLN A 63 12.24 -16.43 -9.65
CA GLN A 63 10.88 -16.70 -9.19
C GLN A 63 10.70 -16.39 -7.71
N ARG A 64 11.72 -16.66 -6.88
CA ARG A 64 11.70 -16.30 -5.45
C ARG A 64 11.70 -14.79 -5.24
N GLU A 65 12.59 -14.06 -5.91
CA GLU A 65 12.66 -12.60 -5.78
C GLU A 65 11.38 -11.93 -6.32
N LYS A 66 10.84 -12.44 -7.42
CA LYS A 66 9.55 -12.02 -7.99
C LYS A 66 8.42 -12.19 -6.97
N ALA A 67 8.27 -13.40 -6.42
CA ALA A 67 7.21 -13.70 -5.46
C ALA A 67 7.31 -12.82 -4.19
N LEU A 68 8.53 -12.51 -3.73
CA LEU A 68 8.75 -11.61 -2.61
C LEU A 68 8.30 -10.18 -2.92
N ILE A 69 8.67 -9.64 -4.08
CA ILE A 69 8.27 -8.28 -4.49
C ILE A 69 6.75 -8.20 -4.71
N GLU A 70 6.15 -9.21 -5.34
CA GLU A 70 4.70 -9.29 -5.55
C GLU A 70 3.94 -9.36 -4.22
N ALA A 71 4.42 -10.13 -3.24
CA ALA A 71 3.84 -10.18 -1.91
C ALA A 71 3.88 -8.83 -1.19
N ILE A 72 5.00 -8.10 -1.31
CA ILE A 72 5.13 -6.74 -0.74
C ILE A 72 4.17 -5.75 -1.41
N ILE A 73 4.08 -5.78 -2.74
CA ILE A 73 3.14 -4.92 -3.49
C ILE A 73 1.71 -5.19 -3.04
N LEU A 74 1.33 -6.47 -2.97
CA LEU A 74 -0.01 -6.88 -2.56
C LEU A 74 -0.35 -6.40 -1.15
N GLU A 75 0.58 -6.52 -0.19
CA GLU A 75 0.40 -6.01 1.17
C GLU A 75 0.21 -4.48 1.20
N ILE A 76 1.04 -3.74 0.45
CA ILE A 76 0.95 -2.27 0.36
C ILE A 76 -0.38 -1.85 -0.27
N THR A 77 -0.77 -2.48 -1.38
CA THR A 77 -2.03 -2.21 -2.08
C THR A 77 -3.22 -2.48 -1.16
N GLN A 78 -3.20 -3.58 -0.40
CA GLN A 78 -4.26 -3.89 0.56
C GLN A 78 -4.37 -2.81 1.65
N LYS A 79 -3.25 -2.41 2.26
CA LYS A 79 -3.24 -1.37 3.31
C LYS A 79 -3.79 -0.04 2.80
N ARG A 80 -3.34 0.39 1.61
CA ARG A 80 -3.85 1.61 0.97
C ARG A 80 -5.34 1.52 0.67
N TRP A 81 -5.79 0.36 0.18
CA TRP A 81 -7.20 0.13 -0.13
C TRP A 81 -8.07 0.24 1.13
N VAL A 82 -7.67 -0.41 2.24
CA VAL A 82 -8.41 -0.33 3.52
C VAL A 82 -8.50 1.11 4.03
N ILE A 83 -7.38 1.85 4.04
CA ILE A 83 -7.36 3.26 4.47
C ILE A 83 -8.34 4.10 3.64
N ARG A 84 -8.21 4.03 2.31
CA ARG A 84 -9.04 4.80 1.40
C ARG A 84 -10.52 4.42 1.53
N ARG A 85 -10.80 3.12 1.57
CA ARG A 85 -12.17 2.60 1.71
C ARG A 85 -12.81 3.04 3.03
N THR A 86 -12.06 3.06 4.12
CA THR A 86 -12.54 3.54 5.42
C THR A 86 -12.93 5.03 5.34
N ILE A 87 -12.08 5.86 4.73
CA ILE A 87 -12.35 7.30 4.57
C ILE A 87 -13.55 7.55 3.64
N ASP A 88 -13.66 6.80 2.54
CA ASP A 88 -14.75 6.93 1.58
C ASP A 88 -16.10 6.50 2.19
N MET A 89 -16.13 5.38 2.92
CA MET A 89 -17.35 4.90 3.58
C MET A 89 -17.79 5.81 4.74
N ALA A 90 -16.83 6.43 5.44
CA ALA A 90 -17.14 7.42 6.48
C ALA A 90 -17.89 8.65 5.93
N ALA A 91 -17.84 8.94 4.63
CA ALA A 91 -18.62 10.03 4.02
C ALA A 91 -20.11 9.70 3.91
N LEU A 92 -20.47 8.41 3.94
CA LEU A 92 -21.82 7.89 3.78
C LEU A 92 -22.50 7.61 5.13
N ASP A 93 -21.72 7.54 6.21
CA ASP A 93 -22.20 7.27 7.55
C ASP A 93 -22.82 8.54 8.16
N ARG A 94 -23.95 8.38 8.88
CA ARG A 94 -24.68 9.50 9.49
C ARG A 94 -24.02 9.99 10.79
N ASP A 95 -23.27 9.13 11.46
CA ASP A 95 -22.62 9.42 12.74
C ASP A 95 -21.26 10.11 12.55
N VAL A 96 -20.79 10.23 11.30
CA VAL A 96 -19.57 10.96 10.94
C VAL A 96 -19.91 12.29 10.28
N GLU A 97 -19.42 13.38 10.85
CA GLU A 97 -19.59 14.71 10.26
C GLU A 97 -18.87 14.77 8.90
N LYS A 98 -19.57 15.19 7.84
CA LYS A 98 -18.99 15.32 6.48
C LYS A 98 -17.72 16.16 6.47
N SER A 99 -17.71 17.28 7.20
CA SER A 99 -16.53 18.15 7.30
C SER A 99 -15.34 17.45 7.98
N MET A 100 -15.59 16.51 8.91
CA MET A 100 -14.54 15.69 9.52
C MET A 100 -13.95 14.71 8.50
N GLN A 101 -14.80 14.02 7.74
CA GLN A 101 -14.33 13.13 6.67
C GLN A 101 -13.53 13.88 5.60
N ILE A 102 -13.98 15.07 5.19
CA ILE A 102 -13.27 15.90 4.20
C ILE A 102 -11.87 16.26 4.71
N VAL A 103 -11.75 16.72 5.96
CA VAL A 103 -10.44 17.03 6.55
C VAL A 103 -9.54 15.80 6.58
N VAL A 104 -10.06 14.64 6.99
CA VAL A 104 -9.29 13.39 7.02
C VAL A 104 -8.82 13.02 5.62
N ALA A 105 -9.69 13.11 4.61
CA ALA A 105 -9.35 12.83 3.22
C ALA A 105 -8.25 13.77 2.70
N LEU A 106 -8.37 15.09 2.94
CA LEU A 106 -7.38 16.07 2.51
C LEU A 106 -6.01 15.86 3.18
N VAL A 107 -5.99 15.54 4.47
CA VAL A 107 -4.73 15.32 5.19
C VAL A 107 -4.11 13.96 4.84
N VAL A 108 -4.88 12.87 4.87
CA VAL A 108 -4.37 11.50 4.71
C VAL A 108 -4.11 11.17 3.24
N ILE A 109 -5.10 11.43 2.36
CA ILE A 109 -5.00 11.09 0.94
C ILE A 109 -4.35 12.23 0.17
N GLY A 110 -4.73 13.48 0.45
CA GLY A 110 -4.14 14.66 -0.20
C GLY A 110 -2.72 14.98 0.27
N GLY A 111 -2.35 14.59 1.50
CA GLY A 111 -1.06 14.96 2.10
C GLY A 111 -0.98 16.44 2.48
N GLU A 112 -2.14 17.08 2.68
CA GLU A 112 -2.22 18.51 2.94
C GLU A 112 -1.89 18.88 4.38
N ARG A 113 -1.40 20.10 4.59
CA ARG A 113 -1.22 20.64 5.93
C ARG A 113 -2.58 20.96 6.55
N TYR A 114 -2.64 20.97 7.89
CA TYR A 114 -3.88 21.27 8.62
C TYR A 114 -4.48 22.64 8.28
N GLU A 115 -3.64 23.62 7.92
CA GLU A 115 -4.07 24.96 7.51
C GLU A 115 -4.82 24.91 6.18
N ASP A 116 -4.23 24.27 5.17
CA ASP A 116 -4.80 24.14 3.83
C ASP A 116 -6.06 23.26 3.86
N ALA A 117 -6.01 22.14 4.58
CA ALA A 117 -7.14 21.25 4.75
C ALA A 117 -8.30 21.92 5.48
N GLY A 118 -8.00 22.72 6.52
CA GLY A 118 -8.98 23.53 7.23
C GLY A 118 -9.62 24.56 6.30
N TYR A 119 -8.82 25.34 5.58
CA TYR A 119 -9.29 26.35 4.65
C TYR A 119 -10.24 25.76 3.59
N LYS A 120 -9.85 24.64 2.96
CA LYS A 120 -10.68 23.94 1.95
C LYS A 120 -11.96 23.34 2.54
N ALA A 121 -11.93 22.93 3.80
CA ALA A 121 -13.11 22.42 4.51
C ALA A 121 -13.94 23.54 5.16
N GLY A 122 -13.60 24.82 4.94
CA GLY A 122 -14.32 25.98 5.49
C GLY A 122 -14.16 26.15 7.00
N MET A 123 -13.03 25.73 7.58
CA MET A 123 -12.77 25.78 9.01
C MET A 123 -11.36 26.26 9.38
N VAL A 124 -11.18 26.68 10.63
CA VAL A 124 -9.85 27.05 11.16
C VAL A 124 -9.00 25.82 11.46
N LYS A 125 -7.67 26.01 11.42
CA LYS A 125 -6.64 24.96 11.68
C LYS A 125 -6.91 24.14 12.94
N SER A 126 -7.31 24.78 14.03
CA SER A 126 -7.59 24.12 15.32
C SER A 126 -8.78 23.15 15.23
N CYS A 127 -9.81 23.50 14.46
CA CYS A 127 -10.95 22.62 14.17
C CYS A 127 -10.51 21.43 13.31
N ALA A 128 -9.72 21.67 12.25
CA ALA A 128 -9.20 20.60 11.39
C ALA A 128 -8.35 19.59 12.18
N PHE A 129 -7.47 20.08 13.05
CA PHE A 129 -6.67 19.22 13.94
C PHE A 129 -7.54 18.40 14.88
N ARG A 130 -8.56 19.03 15.51
CA ARG A 130 -9.50 18.34 16.39
C ARG A 130 -10.29 17.26 15.64
N TYR A 131 -10.75 17.56 14.43
CA TYR A 131 -11.54 16.66 13.59
C TYR A 131 -10.73 15.45 13.17
N LEU A 132 -9.48 15.64 12.73
CA LEU A 132 -8.60 14.51 12.40
C LEU A 132 -8.41 13.58 13.60
N ASN A 133 -8.12 14.12 14.79
CA ASN A 133 -7.89 13.26 15.96
C ASN A 133 -9.18 12.59 16.44
N ARG A 134 -10.31 13.30 16.39
CA ARG A 134 -11.62 12.75 16.79
C ARG A 134 -12.06 11.62 15.88
N PHE A 135 -11.76 11.68 14.58
CA PHE A 135 -12.13 10.64 13.60
C PHE A 135 -11.76 9.22 14.06
N PHE A 136 -10.54 9.04 14.57
CA PHE A 136 -10.03 7.74 15.02
C PHE A 136 -10.60 7.27 16.37
N THR A 137 -11.38 8.11 17.05
CA THR A 137 -12.03 7.78 18.34
C THR A 137 -13.50 7.41 18.18
N LEU A 138 -14.08 7.59 16.98
CA LEU A 138 -15.48 7.32 16.73
C LEU A 138 -15.73 5.82 16.58
N SER A 139 -16.71 5.30 17.33
CA SER A 139 -17.13 3.90 17.24
C SER A 139 -17.71 3.54 15.86
N ALA A 140 -18.35 4.50 15.18
CA ALA A 140 -18.82 4.34 13.81
C ALA A 140 -17.65 4.07 12.85
N VAL A 141 -16.56 4.84 12.97
CA VAL A 141 -15.37 4.67 12.14
C VAL A 141 -14.68 3.34 12.43
N GLN A 142 -14.67 2.87 13.68
CA GLN A 142 -14.18 1.52 14.02
C GLN A 142 -14.94 0.43 13.26
N LYS A 143 -16.27 0.46 13.27
CA LYS A 143 -17.10 -0.51 12.52
C LYS A 143 -16.82 -0.46 11.02
N ILE A 144 -16.69 0.75 10.47
CA ILE A 144 -16.37 0.95 9.05
C ILE A 144 -14.99 0.38 8.70
N PHE A 145 -14.00 0.60 9.57
CA PHE A 145 -12.65 0.06 9.41
C PHE A 145 -12.65 -1.47 9.43
N ASP A 146 -13.32 -2.08 10.41
CA ASP A 146 -13.41 -3.54 10.51
C ASP A 146 -14.09 -4.15 9.27
N GLN A 147 -15.13 -3.50 8.76
CA GLN A 147 -15.76 -3.89 7.49
C GLN A 147 -14.80 -3.75 6.31
N ALA A 148 -14.05 -2.65 6.21
CA ALA A 148 -13.04 -2.48 5.17
C ALA A 148 -11.96 -3.56 5.26
N VAL A 149 -11.50 -3.92 6.45
CA VAL A 149 -10.53 -5.02 6.64
C VAL A 149 -11.13 -6.34 6.15
N ALA A 150 -12.38 -6.64 6.48
CA ALA A 150 -13.07 -7.84 6.02
C ALA A 150 -13.21 -7.89 4.48
N ASP A 151 -13.65 -6.79 3.88
CA ASP A 151 -13.82 -6.67 2.42
C ASP A 151 -12.48 -6.81 1.68
N SER A 152 -11.39 -6.30 2.27
CA SER A 152 -10.07 -6.38 1.66
C SER A 152 -9.61 -7.83 1.46
N LYS A 153 -9.96 -8.74 2.38
CA LYS A 153 -9.65 -10.17 2.27
C LYS A 153 -10.35 -10.82 1.08
N ASN A 154 -11.54 -10.34 0.72
CA ASN A 154 -12.28 -10.83 -0.45
C ASN A 154 -11.71 -10.25 -1.75
N ASN A 155 -11.29 -8.98 -1.76
CA ASN A 155 -10.67 -8.34 -2.93
C ASN A 155 -9.33 -8.96 -3.32
N LEU A 156 -8.53 -9.45 -2.35
CA LEU A 156 -7.28 -10.15 -2.64
C LEU A 156 -7.45 -11.44 -3.46
N ARG A 157 -8.61 -12.11 -3.37
CA ARG A 157 -8.90 -13.31 -4.17
C ARG A 157 -9.10 -12.98 -5.65
N GLY A 158 -9.48 -11.76 -5.99
CA GLY A 158 -9.65 -11.31 -7.39
C GLY A 158 -8.36 -10.80 -8.05
N LEU A 159 -7.33 -10.50 -7.26
CA LEU A 159 -6.02 -10.02 -7.75
C LEU A 159 -5.00 -11.15 -7.97
N THR A 160 -5.35 -12.38 -7.56
CA THR A 160 -4.49 -13.57 -7.63
C THR A 160 -4.96 -14.58 -8.70
N ALA A 161 -5.98 -14.23 -9.49
CA ALA A 161 -6.55 -15.05 -10.55
C ALA A 161 -6.04 -14.64 -11.94
#